data_AF-A0A2J6QZB1-F1
#
_entry.id   AF-A0A2J6QZB1-F1
#
_cell.length_a   1.000
_cell.length_b   1.000
_cell.length_c   1.000
_cell.angle_alpha   90.00
_cell.angle_beta   90.00
_cell.angle_gamma   90.00
#
_symmetry.space_group_name_H-M   'P 1'
#
loop_
_entity.id
_entity.type
_entity.pdbx_description
1 polymer ?
#
loop_
_entity_poly.entity_id
_entity_poly.type
_entity_poly.pdbx_seq_one_letter_code
_entity_poly.pdbx_strand_id
1 'polypeptide(L)'
;IRILELLPGSENEALNCRLIYVRLAEKPTYEALSYCWGDPTNSKSIIVDNDQFLVTANLHAALYRLRHPTEKRQIWIDAVC
;
A
#
# COMPACT_ATOMS: atom_id res chain seq x y z
N ILE A 1 0.64 -9.78 -11.82
CA ILE A 1 0.92 -8.44 -11.24
C ILE A 1 0.98 -8.57 -9.74
N ARG A 2 1.70 -7.66 -9.09
CA ARG A 2 1.74 -7.54 -7.63
C ARG A 2 0.73 -6.48 -7.22
N ILE A 3 -0.08 -6.77 -6.22
CA ILE A 3 -1.06 -5.84 -5.65
C ILE A 3 -0.76 -5.74 -4.16
N LEU A 4 -0.83 -4.52 -3.64
CA LEU A 4 -0.73 -4.26 -2.21
C LEU A 4 -2.12 -4.37 -1.59
N GLU A 5 -2.33 -5.35 -0.72
CA GLU A 5 -3.53 -5.43 0.11
C GLU A 5 -3.29 -4.61 1.39
N LEU A 6 -3.85 -3.40 1.43
CA LEU A 6 -3.82 -2.52 2.59
C LEU A 6 -4.81 -3.03 3.64
N LEU A 7 -4.32 -3.39 4.82
CA LEU A 7 -5.14 -3.90 5.92
C LEU A 7 -5.83 -2.77 6.67
N PRO A 8 -7.02 -3.04 7.27
CA PRO A 8 -7.68 -2.07 8.10
C PRO A 8 -6.89 -1.75 9.36
N GLY A 9 -7.16 -0.58 9.94
CA GLY A 9 -6.54 -0.15 11.18
C GLY A 9 -6.93 1.26 11.57
N SER A 10 -6.69 1.60 12.83
CA SER A 10 -6.93 2.91 13.42
C SER A 10 -5.79 3.89 13.12
N GLU A 11 -6.07 5.19 13.21
CA GLU A 11 -5.13 6.27 12.94
C GLU A 11 -3.78 6.14 13.68
N ASN A 12 -3.79 5.56 14.89
CA ASN A 12 -2.57 5.41 15.70
C ASN A 12 -1.78 4.12 15.42
N GLU A 13 -2.29 3.23 14.59
CA GLU A 13 -1.62 1.97 14.24
C GLU A 13 -0.75 2.13 12.99
N ALA A 14 0.33 1.36 12.93
CA ALA A 14 1.17 1.26 11.74
C ALA A 14 0.36 0.81 10.51
N LEU A 15 0.77 1.26 9.34
CA LEU A 15 0.24 0.77 8.07
C LEU A 15 0.69 -0.66 7.84
N ASN A 16 -0.24 -1.60 7.97
CA ASN A 16 -0.01 -3.01 7.69
C ASN A 16 -0.57 -3.36 6.31
N CYS A 17 0.24 -4.06 5.53
CA CYS A 17 -0.07 -4.44 4.17
C CYS A 17 0.34 -5.90 3.94
N ARG A 18 -0.23 -6.51 2.91
CA ARG A 18 0.21 -7.78 2.36
C ARG A 18 0.51 -7.65 0.89
N LEU A 19 1.54 -8.34 0.41
CA LEU A 19 1.83 -8.37 -1.01
C LEU A 19 1.20 -9.60 -1.65
N ILE A 20 0.19 -9.37 -2.49
CA ILE A 20 -0.50 -10.47 -3.19
C ILE A 20 -0.05 -10.56 -4.65
N TYR A 21 0.15 -11.79 -5.11
CA TYR A 21 0.50 -12.10 -6.50
C TYR A 21 -0.75 -12.61 -7.21
N VAL A 22 -1.19 -11.88 -8.22
CA VAL A 22 -2.38 -12.25 -9.00
C VAL A 22 -2.05 -12.36 -10.47
N ARG A 23 -2.71 -13.28 -11.17
CA ARG A 23 -2.56 -13.42 -12.62
C ARG A 23 -3.50 -12.44 -13.31
N LEU A 24 -3.01 -11.69 -14.30
CA LEU A 24 -3.87 -10.77 -15.07
C LEU A 24 -5.02 -11.51 -15.77
N ALA A 25 -4.80 -12.77 -16.16
CA ALA A 25 -5.82 -13.64 -16.75
C ALA A 25 -7.03 -13.86 -15.82
N GLU A 26 -6.87 -13.73 -14.50
CA GLU A 26 -7.93 -13.89 -13.51
C GLU A 26 -8.80 -12.62 -13.36
N LYS A 27 -8.49 -11.55 -14.10
CA LYS A 27 -9.19 -10.25 -14.06
C LYS A 27 -9.37 -9.73 -12.62
N PRO A 28 -8.27 -9.55 -11.87
CA PRO A 28 -8.35 -9.11 -10.48
C PRO A 28 -8.97 -7.72 -10.38
N THR A 29 -9.77 -7.49 -9.34
CA THR A 29 -10.31 -6.17 -9.00
C THR A 29 -9.32 -5.45 -8.11
N TYR A 30 -8.88 -4.26 -8.51
CA TYR A 30 -7.99 -3.43 -7.71
C TYR A 30 -8.14 -1.96 -8.08
N GLU A 31 -7.71 -1.10 -7.17
CA GLU A 31 -7.63 0.34 -7.37
C GLU A 31 -6.21 0.71 -7.79
N ALA A 32 -6.05 1.48 -8.86
CA ALA A 32 -4.74 2.02 -9.22
C ALA A 32 -4.52 3.34 -8.48
N LEU A 33 -3.45 3.41 -7.68
CA LEU A 33 -3.11 4.63 -6.95
C LEU A 33 -2.12 5.47 -7.76
N SER A 34 -2.60 6.62 -8.23
CA SER A 34 -1.77 7.67 -8.82
C SER A 34 -1.39 8.68 -7.74
N TYR A 35 -0.10 8.82 -7.44
CA TYR A 35 0.41 9.74 -6.43
C TYR A 35 1.69 10.44 -6.93
N CYS A 36 2.00 11.61 -6.38
CA CYS A 36 3.28 12.26 -6.63
C CYS A 36 4.38 11.51 -5.86
N TRP A 37 5.45 11.07 -6.53
CA TRP A 37 6.54 10.28 -5.92
C TRP A 37 7.10 10.91 -4.64
N GLY A 38 7.30 12.23 -4.62
CA GLY A 38 7.85 12.96 -3.47
C GLY A 38 9.38 12.90 -3.42
N ASP A 39 9.95 13.32 -2.29
CA ASP A 39 11.38 13.28 -2.05
C ASP A 39 11.83 11.84 -1.69
N PRO A 40 12.73 11.21 -2.47
CA PRO A 40 13.18 9.85 -2.23
C PRO A 40 14.02 9.71 -0.95
N THR A 41 14.58 10.79 -0.42
CA THR A 41 15.33 10.76 0.85
C THR A 41 14.41 10.77 2.07
N ASN A 42 13.16 11.19 1.90
CA ASN A 42 12.16 11.23 2.96
C ASN A 42 11.32 9.95 2.96
N SER A 43 11.88 8.92 3.60
CA SER A 43 11.23 7.62 3.75
C SER A 43 10.42 7.49 5.04
N LYS A 44 9.31 6.75 4.96
CA LYS A 44 8.49 6.30 6.09
C LYS A 44 8.35 4.78 6.05
N SER A 45 8.24 4.16 7.22
CA SER A 45 8.07 2.71 7.34
C SER A 45 6.61 2.31 7.24
N ILE A 46 6.34 1.25 6.49
CA ILE A 46 5.13 0.45 6.54
C ILE A 46 5.50 -1.00 6.84
N ILE A 47 4.53 -1.82 7.23
CA ILE A 47 4.72 -3.26 7.41
C ILE A 47 4.13 -3.98 6.20
N VAL A 48 4.91 -4.84 5.54
CA VAL A 48 4.46 -5.69 4.44
C VAL A 48 4.82 -7.12 4.80
N ASP A 49 3.81 -8.00 4.91
CA ASP A 49 4.00 -9.42 5.24
C ASP A 49 4.82 -9.66 6.54
N ASN A 50 4.65 -8.77 7.53
CA ASN A 50 5.36 -8.69 8.82
C ASN A 50 6.79 -8.13 8.77
N ASP A 51 7.29 -7.76 7.59
CA ASP A 51 8.58 -7.10 7.44
C ASP A 51 8.44 -5.58 7.31
N GLN A 52 9.43 -4.84 7.79
CA GLN A 52 9.46 -3.39 7.65
C GLN A 52 9.91 -3.00 6.23
N PHE A 53 9.10 -2.21 5.55
CA PHE A 53 9.37 -1.70 4.21
C PHE A 53 9.37 -0.16 4.20
N LEU A 54 10.33 0.43 3.49
CA LEU A 54 10.45 1.88 3.38
C LEU A 54 9.75 2.39 2.10
N VAL A 55 8.85 3.34 2.27
CA VAL A 55 8.15 4.04 1.18
C VAL A 55 8.39 5.54 1.29
N THR A 56 8.17 6.29 0.22
CA THR A 56 8.24 7.76 0.31
C THR A 56 7.13 8.30 1.21
N ALA A 57 7.37 9.47 1.80
CA ALA A 57 6.38 10.15 2.64
C ALA A 57 5.03 10.37 1.93
N ASN A 58 5.05 10.63 0.61
CA ASN A 58 3.84 10.81 -0.16
C ASN A 58 3.05 9.51 -0.32
N LEU A 59 3.72 8.39 -0.61
CA LEU A 59 3.06 7.08 -0.69
C LEU A 59 2.49 6.71 0.68
N HIS A 60 3.25 6.91 1.77
CA HIS A 60 2.75 6.68 3.13
C HIS A 60 1.50 7.52 3.42
N ALA A 61 1.51 8.82 3.11
CA ALA A 61 0.36 9.69 3.34
C ALA A 61 -0.86 9.28 2.50
N ALA A 62 -0.65 8.84 1.26
CA ALA A 62 -1.71 8.34 0.40
C ALA A 62 -2.33 7.06 0.96
N LEU A 63 -1.50 6.06 1.31
CA LEU A 63 -1.96 4.81 1.93
C LEU A 63 -2.69 5.07 3.26
N TYR A 64 -2.16 5.97 4.08
CA TYR A 64 -2.79 6.37 5.35
C TYR A 64 -4.19 6.92 5.16
N ARG A 65 -4.38 7.82 4.18
CA ARG A 65 -5.70 8.40 3.87
C ARG A 65 -6.66 7.38 3.24
N LEU A 66 -6.13 6.39 2.53
CA LEU A 66 -6.94 5.35 1.89
C LEU A 66 -7.33 4.23 2.85
N ARG A 67 -6.62 4.04 3.96
CA ARG A 67 -6.87 2.99 4.94
C ARG A 67 -8.27 3.15 5.53
N HIS A 68 -9.06 2.08 5.43
CA HIS A 68 -10.36 2.03 6.07
C HIS A 68 -10.23 1.47 7.51
N PRO A 69 -11.05 1.91 8.48
CA PRO A 69 -10.99 1.38 9.84
C PRO A 69 -11.29 -0.11 9.95
N THR A 70 -12.10 -0.67 9.03
CA THR A 70 -12.61 -2.05 9.12
C THR A 70 -12.45 -2.88 7.85
N GLU A 71 -12.17 -2.25 6.71
CA GLU A 71 -12.11 -2.94 5.42
C GLU A 71 -10.70 -2.92 4.84
N LYS A 72 -10.32 -4.03 4.19
CA LYS A 72 -9.07 -4.10 3.44
C LYS A 72 -9.28 -3.54 2.04
N ARG A 73 -8.21 -3.00 1.44
CA ARG A 73 -8.24 -2.46 0.07
C ARG A 73 -7.14 -3.08 -0.78
N GLN A 74 -7.48 -3.40 -2.02
CA GLN A 74 -6.54 -3.93 -3.00
C GLN A 74 -6.07 -2.81 -3.91
N ILE A 75 -4.81 -2.40 -3.75
CA ILE A 75 -4.26 -1.23 -4.40
C ILE A 75 -3.05 -1.65 -5.23
N TRP A 76 -3.04 -1.28 -6.50
CA TRP A 76 -1.85 -1.36 -7.32
C TRP A 76 -1.05 -0.05 -7.22
N ILE A 77 0.24 -0.17 -6.93
CA ILE A 77 1.21 0.94 -6.85
C ILE A 77 2.47 0.58 -7.64
N ASP A 78 3.05 1.58 -8.29
CA ASP A 78 4.25 1.45 -9.11
C ASP A 78 5.52 1.15 -8.29
N ALA A 79 5.61 1.70 -7.06
CA ALA A 79 6.75 1.44 -6.17
C ALA A 79 6.96 -0.03 -5.77
N VAL A 80 5.96 -0.89 -5.95
CA VAL A 80 6.00 -2.32 -5.58
C VAL A 80 6.02 -3.23 -6.82
N CYS A 81 5.99 -2.64 -8.02
CA CYS A 81 5.93 -3.38 -9.28
C CYS A 81 7.30 -3.84 -9.77
#